data_AF-A0A4R1I1G0-F1
#
_entry.id   AF-A0A4R1I1G0-F1
#
_cell.length_a   1.000
_cell.length_b   1.000
_cell.length_c   1.000
_cell.angle_alpha   90.00
_cell.angle_beta   90.00
_cell.angle_gamma   90.00
#
_symmetry.space_group_name_H-M   'P 1'
#
loop_
_entity.id
_entity.type
_entity.pdbx_description
1 polymer ?
#
loop_
_entity_poly.entity_id
_entity_poly.type
_entity_poly.pdbx_seq_one_letter_code
_entity_poly.pdbx_strand_id
1 'polypeptide(L)'
;MTRSAESPWGGILREAWADLQPTPGRFAMAWRVALLCALVCGTAMLYKVPESAISCYLIIFLMRPNGAENVGQALGLIVLVSLIVLLMAPIIQLTAEQPLLRIAVIAATSFAFLFLSSASQLGEIGAIIALVIAFVLTLVDQVPAGEIVTRGLLYAWQMAVMPMVLLAIFSMVLGTSPHRLLRRTVIRQLDAATLALSGKGRHALHAALEEGRAASDKQALLARLFHTAPRRELAWLSGSVATTYRLLLAVAALPAGLTDGALAQQCRAMAAQVRGRGRPTAEAAPLREGEGEGALDAAQRALADLVRPNGGTDVVAAKPPFLAADAFTNPDHQRYALKTTAAAISCYLIYSLIDWQGIHTAMVTCYVAALGTTGETVHKLALRITGCLIGAVMGLGSILFVIPHLQSVGGLMALVFAGVLVAAWVSSGSERISYGGVQIGLAFLLTILDGFAPSTDMDSARDRVVGILLGNLVVYVVFTQIWPKSAVADVRERLAKALGALARLATLDRAARGQAVNEAGMVETELARARDVLALLPFEPAHQRPPAARVQRLHRLVEEAGAVLPLLVFAGNVPQETARRLAAAAEQVARRDGWQAHAEASATPGGEATDALARHTERIADLAAV
;
A
#
# COMPACT_ATOMS: atom_id res chain seq x y z
N MET A 1 38.82 -19.34 8.08
CA MET A 1 38.44 -17.92 8.01
C MET A 1 36.93 -17.83 7.79
N THR A 2 36.19 -17.71 8.88
CA THR A 2 34.75 -17.50 8.90
C THR A 2 34.45 -16.11 8.35
N ARG A 3 33.89 -16.02 7.13
CA ARG A 3 33.32 -14.75 6.64
C ARG A 3 32.27 -14.32 7.66
N SER A 4 32.51 -13.20 8.33
CA SER A 4 31.48 -12.49 9.08
C SER A 4 30.29 -12.31 8.14
N ALA A 5 29.17 -12.97 8.44
CA ALA A 5 27.92 -12.70 7.76
C ALA A 5 27.68 -11.19 7.88
N GLU A 6 27.67 -10.49 6.75
CA GLU A 6 27.28 -9.08 6.75
C GLU A 6 25.93 -9.01 7.47
N SER A 7 25.90 -8.24 8.55
CA SER A 7 24.70 -8.04 9.33
C SER A 7 23.58 -7.56 8.38
N PRO A 8 22.44 -8.26 8.29
CA PRO A 8 21.34 -7.88 7.39
C PRO A 8 20.86 -6.43 7.64
N TRP A 9 21.12 -5.91 8.85
CA TRP A 9 20.86 -4.54 9.26
C TRP A 9 21.60 -3.48 8.43
N GLY A 10 22.81 -3.78 7.94
CA GLY A 10 23.56 -2.84 7.09
C GLY A 10 22.96 -2.66 5.69
N GLY A 11 22.27 -3.68 5.18
CA GLY A 11 21.46 -3.60 3.96
C GLY A 11 20.22 -2.74 4.19
N ILE A 12 19.47 -3.03 5.26
CA ILE A 12 18.24 -2.33 5.64
C ILE A 12 18.48 -0.82 5.83
N LEU A 13 19.58 -0.43 6.49
CA LEU A 13 19.90 0.98 6.70
C LEU A 13 20.22 1.72 5.39
N ARG A 14 20.95 1.10 4.46
CA ARG A 14 21.22 1.68 3.14
C ARG A 14 19.95 1.84 2.33
N GLU A 15 19.05 0.87 2.41
CA GLU A 15 17.76 0.91 1.72
C GLU A 15 16.82 1.95 2.33
N ALA A 16 16.75 2.06 3.66
CA ALA A 16 16.01 3.12 4.34
C ALA A 16 16.55 4.52 3.96
N TRP A 17 17.86 4.67 3.82
CA TRP A 17 18.47 5.91 3.36
C TRP A 17 18.12 6.24 1.90
N ALA A 18 18.11 5.23 1.02
CA ALA A 18 17.65 5.39 -0.36
C ALA A 18 16.17 5.80 -0.41
N ASP A 19 15.33 5.18 0.43
CA ASP A 19 13.91 5.48 0.54
C ASP A 19 13.63 6.86 1.15
N LEU A 20 14.60 7.50 1.81
CA LEU A 20 14.51 8.87 2.33
C LEU A 20 14.89 9.95 1.30
N GLN A 21 15.46 9.56 0.15
CA GLN A 21 15.91 10.51 -0.86
C GLN A 21 14.75 11.34 -1.46
N PRO A 22 15.02 12.57 -1.93
CA PRO A 22 14.00 13.40 -2.54
C PRO A 22 13.40 12.74 -3.80
N THR A 23 12.08 12.55 -3.80
CA THR A 23 11.34 12.08 -4.99
C THR A 23 10.38 13.17 -5.48
N PRO A 24 10.05 13.20 -6.79
CA PRO A 24 9.15 14.20 -7.35
C PRO A 24 7.79 14.21 -6.66
N GLY A 25 7.40 15.36 -6.10
CA GLY A 25 6.12 15.53 -5.41
C GLY A 25 6.12 15.20 -3.92
N ARG A 26 7.17 14.58 -3.38
CA ARG A 26 7.29 14.23 -1.95
C ARG A 26 7.21 15.46 -1.04
N PHE A 27 7.99 16.51 -1.35
CA PHE A 27 7.94 17.76 -0.59
C PHE A 27 6.55 18.39 -0.60
N ALA A 28 5.91 18.41 -1.77
CA ALA A 28 4.56 18.96 -1.91
C ALA A 28 3.51 18.15 -1.12
N MET A 29 3.72 16.83 -0.94
CA MET A 29 2.87 16.00 -0.09
C MET A 29 3.14 16.29 1.38
N ALA A 30 4.41 16.25 1.81
CA ALA A 30 4.81 16.51 3.19
C ALA A 30 4.34 17.89 3.68
N TRP A 31 4.49 18.91 2.84
CA TRP A 31 4.03 20.27 3.13
C TRP A 31 2.50 20.36 3.29
N ARG A 32 1.73 19.68 2.42
CA ARG A 32 0.27 19.66 2.51
C ARG A 32 -0.20 18.98 3.80
N VAL A 33 0.41 17.85 4.16
CA VAL A 33 0.11 17.12 5.40
C VAL A 33 0.43 17.99 6.63
N ALA A 34 1.62 18.61 6.66
CA ALA A 34 2.04 19.48 7.74
C ALA A 34 1.12 20.71 7.89
N LEU A 35 0.77 21.37 6.79
CA LEU A 35 -0.14 22.52 6.81
C LEU A 35 -1.53 22.12 7.30
N LEU A 36 -2.07 21.00 6.81
CA LEU A 36 -3.39 20.55 7.23
C LEU A 36 -3.40 20.13 8.70
N CYS A 37 -2.35 19.47 9.21
CA CYS A 37 -2.23 19.18 10.64
C CYS A 37 -2.14 20.45 11.49
N ALA A 38 -1.40 21.47 11.03
CA ALA A 38 -1.34 22.75 11.71
C ALA A 38 -2.72 23.44 11.76
N LEU A 39 -3.49 23.42 10.66
CA LEU A 39 -4.85 23.93 10.61
C LEU A 39 -5.79 23.16 11.54
N VAL A 40 -5.74 21.82 11.51
CA VAL A 40 -6.50 20.93 12.39
C VAL A 40 -6.19 21.22 13.86
N CYS A 41 -4.90 21.36 14.21
CA CYS A 41 -4.48 21.74 15.55
C CYS A 41 -5.05 23.12 15.95
N GLY A 42 -4.93 24.12 15.08
CA GLY A 42 -5.46 25.46 15.34
C GLY A 42 -6.97 25.47 15.54
N THR A 43 -7.71 24.75 14.69
CA THR A 43 -9.16 24.56 14.83
C THR A 43 -9.51 23.82 16.12
N ALA A 44 -8.79 22.75 16.45
CA ALA A 44 -9.02 22.01 17.69
C ALA A 44 -8.79 22.88 18.94
N MET A 45 -7.75 23.71 18.94
CA MET A 45 -7.47 24.64 20.05
C MET A 45 -8.55 25.74 20.14
N LEU A 46 -9.00 26.27 19.00
CA LEU A 46 -10.03 27.31 18.96
C LEU A 46 -11.39 26.83 19.47
N TYR A 47 -11.82 25.64 19.03
CA TYR A 47 -13.11 25.06 19.39
C TYR A 47 -13.04 24.16 20.64
N LYS A 48 -11.87 24.09 21.28
CA LYS A 48 -11.58 23.21 22.42
C LYS A 48 -12.01 21.76 22.16
N VAL A 49 -11.66 21.24 20.99
CA VAL A 49 -11.86 19.83 20.63
C VAL A 49 -10.83 19.00 21.39
N PRO A 50 -11.25 18.01 22.20
CA PRO A 50 -10.31 17.18 22.95
C PRO A 50 -9.44 16.34 22.01
N GLU A 51 -8.29 15.87 22.53
CA GLU A 51 -7.43 14.89 21.85
C GLU A 51 -7.01 15.31 20.42
N SER A 52 -6.61 16.58 20.27
CA SER A 52 -6.21 17.15 18.97
C SER A 52 -5.07 16.40 18.25
N ALA A 53 -4.23 15.68 19.01
CA ALA A 53 -3.21 14.79 18.48
C ALA A 53 -3.80 13.67 17.61
N ILE A 54 -4.89 13.03 18.06
CA ILE A 54 -5.57 11.96 17.32
C ILE A 54 -6.20 12.53 16.04
N SER A 55 -6.73 13.76 16.09
CA SER A 55 -7.29 14.44 14.92
C SER A 55 -6.22 14.68 13.85
N CYS A 56 -5.03 15.14 14.26
CA CYS A 56 -3.88 15.32 13.35
C CYS A 56 -3.36 13.98 12.82
N TYR A 57 -3.34 12.94 13.66
CA TYR A 57 -2.95 11.59 13.24
C TYR A 57 -3.80 11.06 12.08
N LEU A 58 -5.12 11.25 12.13
CA LEU A 58 -6.02 10.85 11.04
C LEU A 58 -5.61 11.48 9.70
N ILE A 59 -5.13 12.72 9.71
CA ILE A 59 -4.62 13.39 8.50
C ILE A 59 -3.36 12.71 7.99
N ILE A 60 -2.37 12.48 8.86
CA ILE A 60 -1.09 11.87 8.46
C ILE A 60 -1.33 10.47 7.89
N PHE A 61 -2.26 9.71 8.47
CA PHE A 61 -2.58 8.35 8.06
C PHE A 61 -3.40 8.29 6.76
N LEU A 62 -4.40 9.15 6.59
CA LEU A 62 -5.36 9.07 5.48
C LEU A 62 -4.98 9.90 4.25
N MET A 63 -4.18 10.96 4.40
CA MET A 63 -3.85 11.83 3.27
C MET A 63 -3.15 11.01 2.17
N ARG A 64 -3.68 11.09 0.95
CA ARG A 64 -3.11 10.56 -0.29
C ARG A 64 -2.86 11.70 -1.28
N PRO A 65 -2.02 11.49 -2.31
CA PRO A 65 -1.77 12.51 -3.34
C PRO A 65 -3.04 12.90 -4.11
N ASN A 66 -3.95 11.95 -4.30
CA ASN A 66 -5.19 12.13 -5.04
C ASN A 66 -6.26 12.83 -4.20
N GLY A 67 -6.62 14.06 -4.58
CA GLY A 67 -7.61 14.85 -3.85
C GLY A 67 -9.01 14.23 -3.81
N ALA A 68 -9.44 13.56 -4.89
CA ALA A 68 -10.75 12.91 -4.92
C ALA A 68 -10.80 11.66 -4.03
N GLU A 69 -9.66 10.97 -3.87
CA GLU A 69 -9.53 9.86 -2.93
C GLU A 69 -9.65 10.36 -1.50
N ASN A 70 -8.97 11.45 -1.16
CA ASN A 70 -9.07 12.07 0.17
C ASN A 70 -10.50 12.51 0.49
N VAL A 71 -11.20 13.14 -0.46
CA VAL A 71 -12.60 13.55 -0.29
C VAL A 71 -13.50 12.33 -0.08
N GLY A 72 -13.34 11.29 -0.90
CA GLY A 72 -14.11 10.04 -0.77
C GLY A 72 -13.86 9.34 0.57
N GLN A 73 -12.60 9.26 1.01
CA GLN A 73 -12.23 8.68 2.31
C GLN A 73 -12.77 9.51 3.48
N ALA A 74 -12.67 10.84 3.40
CA ALA A 74 -13.20 11.74 4.43
C ALA A 74 -14.72 11.60 4.58
N LEU A 75 -15.47 11.64 3.47
CA LEU A 75 -16.93 11.45 3.50
C LEU A 75 -17.31 10.05 4.01
N GLY A 76 -16.60 9.02 3.53
CA GLY A 76 -16.80 7.65 3.98
C GLY A 76 -16.59 7.50 5.49
N LEU A 77 -15.51 8.08 6.03
CA LEU A 77 -15.21 8.02 7.46
C LEU A 77 -16.21 8.85 8.30
N ILE A 78 -16.67 10.00 7.80
CA ILE A 78 -17.72 10.81 8.47
C ILE A 78 -19.01 9.99 8.61
N VAL A 79 -19.48 9.38 7.52
CA VAL A 79 -20.68 8.53 7.53
C VAL A 79 -20.50 7.35 8.47
N LEU A 80 -19.34 6.69 8.37
CA LEU A 80 -19.01 5.52 9.18
C LEU A 80 -18.98 5.83 10.68
N VAL A 81 -18.25 6.87 11.09
CA VAL A 81 -18.17 7.26 12.51
C VAL A 81 -19.53 7.73 13.03
N SER A 82 -20.31 8.45 12.22
CA SER A 82 -21.67 8.86 12.59
C SER A 82 -22.58 7.64 12.82
N LEU A 83 -22.48 6.62 11.96
CA LEU A 83 -23.22 5.37 12.12
C LEU A 83 -22.75 4.60 13.36
N ILE A 84 -21.44 4.51 13.60
CA ILE A 84 -20.90 3.85 14.80
C ILE A 84 -21.43 4.54 16.06
N VAL A 85 -21.33 5.87 16.15
CA VAL A 85 -21.83 6.67 17.28
C VAL A 85 -23.32 6.43 17.50
N LEU A 86 -24.12 6.41 16.44
CA LEU A 86 -25.56 6.12 16.54
C LEU A 86 -25.84 4.70 17.05
N LEU A 87 -25.10 3.71 16.54
CA LEU A 87 -25.24 2.29 16.93
C LEU A 87 -24.65 1.99 18.31
N MET A 88 -23.73 2.82 18.81
CA MET A 88 -23.11 2.61 20.12
C MET A 88 -24.07 2.87 21.27
N ALA A 89 -24.99 3.82 21.14
CA ALA A 89 -25.92 4.18 22.21
C ALA A 89 -26.71 2.97 22.79
N PRO A 90 -27.39 2.13 21.98
CA PRO A 90 -28.09 0.95 22.51
C PRO A 90 -27.13 -0.11 23.07
N ILE A 91 -25.93 -0.27 22.48
CA ILE A 91 -24.95 -1.25 22.96
C ILE A 91 -24.41 -0.86 24.34
N ILE A 92 -24.15 0.43 24.56
CA ILE A 92 -23.70 0.95 25.86
C ILE A 92 -24.79 0.70 26.91
N GLN A 93 -26.06 0.97 26.60
CA GLN A 93 -27.18 0.69 27.52
C GLN A 93 -27.30 -0.81 27.85
N LEU A 94 -27.14 -1.69 26.87
CA LEU A 94 -27.21 -3.14 27.06
C LEU A 94 -26.06 -3.68 27.94
N THR A 95 -24.87 -3.06 27.86
CA THR A 95 -23.64 -3.56 28.49
C THR A 95 -23.22 -2.79 29.75
N ALA A 96 -24.01 -1.78 30.17
CA ALA A 96 -23.68 -0.90 31.28
C ALA A 96 -23.48 -1.69 32.60
N GLU A 97 -24.40 -2.60 32.91
CA GLU A 97 -24.46 -3.29 34.21
C GLU A 97 -23.64 -4.58 34.28
N GLN A 98 -23.05 -5.04 33.16
CA GLN A 98 -22.38 -6.35 33.07
C GLN A 98 -21.01 -6.25 32.38
N PRO A 99 -19.90 -6.16 33.14
CA PRO A 99 -18.55 -6.07 32.58
C PRO A 99 -18.19 -7.26 31.68
N LEU A 100 -18.60 -8.49 32.05
CA LEU A 100 -18.32 -9.69 31.25
C LEU A 100 -19.03 -9.66 29.89
N LEU A 101 -20.29 -9.20 29.86
CA LEU A 101 -21.05 -9.03 28.62
C LEU A 101 -20.36 -8.01 27.71
N ARG A 102 -19.82 -6.94 28.29
CA ARG A 102 -19.08 -5.92 27.54
C ARG A 102 -17.83 -6.49 26.88
N ILE A 103 -17.02 -7.26 27.62
CA ILE A 103 -15.83 -7.94 27.06
C ILE A 103 -16.24 -8.89 25.94
N ALA A 104 -17.33 -9.64 26.10
CA ALA A 104 -17.85 -10.54 25.07
C ALA A 104 -18.29 -9.77 23.81
N VAL A 105 -18.96 -8.62 23.96
CA VAL A 105 -19.34 -7.74 22.86
C VAL A 105 -18.11 -7.16 22.16
N ILE A 106 -17.10 -6.70 22.90
CA ILE A 106 -15.82 -6.23 22.35
C ILE A 106 -15.18 -7.35 21.53
N ALA A 107 -15.07 -8.56 22.09
CA ALA A 107 -14.46 -9.68 21.38
C ALA A 107 -15.24 -10.06 20.11
N ALA A 108 -16.56 -10.14 20.17
CA ALA A 108 -17.41 -10.51 19.05
C ALA A 108 -17.38 -9.46 17.92
N THR A 109 -17.54 -8.18 18.25
CA THR A 109 -17.47 -7.09 17.27
C THR A 109 -16.09 -6.98 16.65
N SER A 110 -15.04 -7.10 17.45
CA SER A 110 -13.65 -7.08 16.99
C SER A 110 -13.36 -8.22 16.03
N PHE A 111 -13.76 -9.45 16.39
CA PHE A 111 -13.63 -10.60 15.51
C PHE A 111 -14.37 -10.39 14.18
N ALA A 112 -15.62 -9.92 14.21
CA ALA A 112 -16.41 -9.71 12.99
C ALA A 112 -15.76 -8.67 12.05
N PHE A 113 -15.35 -7.53 12.58
CA PHE A 113 -14.75 -6.47 11.76
C PHE A 113 -13.31 -6.77 11.33
N LEU A 114 -12.53 -7.50 12.12
CA LEU A 114 -11.20 -7.99 11.72
C LEU A 114 -11.29 -9.11 10.68
N PHE A 115 -12.32 -9.96 10.77
CA PHE A 115 -12.61 -10.94 9.72
C PHE A 115 -12.93 -10.22 8.41
N LEU A 116 -13.87 -9.26 8.44
CA LEU A 116 -14.18 -8.41 7.28
C LEU A 116 -12.96 -7.62 6.78
N SER A 117 -12.09 -7.16 7.68
CA SER A 117 -10.85 -6.46 7.33
C SER A 117 -9.94 -7.31 6.44
N SER A 118 -9.86 -8.61 6.70
CA SER A 118 -9.04 -9.53 5.90
C SER A 118 -9.76 -10.13 4.69
N ALA A 119 -11.08 -10.35 4.78
CA ALA A 119 -11.87 -11.10 3.80
C ALA A 119 -12.65 -10.21 2.82
N SER A 120 -12.60 -8.88 2.97
CA SER A 120 -13.35 -7.94 2.13
C SER A 120 -12.52 -6.73 1.70
N GLN A 121 -13.09 -5.91 0.82
CA GLN A 121 -12.52 -4.62 0.41
C GLN A 121 -12.48 -3.56 1.52
N LEU A 122 -12.99 -3.84 2.74
CA LEU A 122 -12.78 -2.94 3.87
C LEU A 122 -11.30 -2.76 4.18
N GLY A 123 -10.46 -3.79 4.01
CA GLY A 123 -9.04 -3.73 4.32
C GLY A 123 -8.79 -3.18 5.74
N GLU A 124 -7.86 -2.23 5.87
CA GLU A 124 -7.53 -1.59 7.15
C GLU A 124 -8.71 -0.80 7.78
N ILE A 125 -9.70 -0.38 6.99
CA ILE A 125 -10.89 0.33 7.51
C ILE A 125 -11.67 -0.56 8.48
N GLY A 126 -11.76 -1.86 8.20
CA GLY A 126 -12.40 -2.82 9.11
C GLY A 126 -11.74 -2.87 10.48
N ALA A 127 -10.41 -2.87 10.52
CA ALA A 127 -9.65 -2.82 11.78
C ALA A 127 -9.85 -1.50 12.53
N ILE A 128 -9.98 -0.37 11.83
CA ILE A 128 -10.29 0.93 12.44
C ILE A 128 -11.69 0.92 13.06
N ILE A 129 -12.68 0.33 12.39
CA ILE A 129 -14.05 0.20 12.93
C ILE A 129 -14.03 -0.62 14.22
N ALA A 130 -13.38 -1.79 14.19
CA ALA A 130 -13.20 -2.66 15.35
C ALA A 130 -12.57 -1.88 16.52
N LEU A 131 -11.49 -1.15 16.23
CA LEU A 131 -10.77 -0.33 17.19
C LEU A 131 -11.67 0.72 17.85
N VAL A 132 -12.42 1.49 17.05
CA VAL A 132 -13.28 2.57 17.57
C VAL A 132 -14.37 1.99 18.48
N ILE A 133 -15.03 0.91 18.05
CA ILE A 133 -16.07 0.24 18.86
C ILE A 133 -15.48 -0.30 20.16
N ALA A 134 -14.36 -1.03 20.08
CA ALA A 134 -13.68 -1.58 21.24
C ALA A 134 -13.28 -0.47 22.22
N PHE A 135 -12.65 0.60 21.73
CA PHE A 135 -12.20 1.70 22.56
C PHE A 135 -13.34 2.43 23.26
N VAL A 136 -14.43 2.76 22.55
CA VAL A 136 -15.61 3.38 23.16
C VAL A 136 -16.19 2.51 24.26
N LEU A 137 -16.29 1.20 24.04
CA LEU A 137 -16.80 0.28 25.05
C LEU A 137 -15.89 0.18 26.28
N THR A 138 -14.56 0.25 26.12
CA THR A 138 -13.64 0.26 27.27
C THR A 138 -13.76 1.51 28.13
N LEU A 139 -14.21 2.65 27.57
CA LEU A 139 -14.42 3.88 28.33
C LEU A 139 -15.68 3.85 29.20
N VAL A 140 -16.61 2.91 28.96
CA VAL A 140 -17.89 2.82 29.69
C VAL A 140 -17.70 2.54 31.19
N ASP A 141 -16.59 1.93 31.60
CA ASP A 141 -16.27 1.68 33.02
C ASP A 141 -15.76 2.92 33.76
N GLN A 142 -15.34 3.96 33.04
CA GLN A 142 -14.61 5.09 33.64
C GLN A 142 -15.50 6.30 33.95
N VAL A 143 -16.64 6.43 33.27
CA VAL A 143 -17.53 7.59 33.39
C VAL A 143 -18.98 7.09 33.46
N PRO A 144 -19.88 7.72 34.23
CA PRO A 144 -21.28 7.32 34.28
C PRO A 144 -21.89 7.24 32.87
N ALA A 145 -22.63 6.15 32.59
CA ALA A 145 -23.13 5.85 31.24
C ALA A 145 -23.91 7.01 30.59
N GLY A 146 -24.63 7.81 31.40
CA GLY A 146 -25.36 8.99 30.91
C GLY A 146 -24.46 10.11 30.36
N GLU A 147 -23.29 10.36 30.96
CA GLU A 147 -22.33 11.38 30.51
C GLU A 147 -21.51 10.90 29.30
N ILE A 148 -21.21 9.61 29.22
CA ILE A 148 -20.53 9.02 28.05
C ILE A 148 -21.41 9.09 26.82
N VAL A 149 -22.67 8.64 26.94
CA VAL A 149 -23.61 8.56 25.82
C VAL A 149 -23.89 9.94 25.23
N THR A 150 -23.92 10.99 26.06
CA THR A 150 -24.22 12.35 25.61
C THR A 150 -22.97 13.16 25.28
N ARG A 151 -21.96 13.22 26.13
CA ARG A 151 -20.81 14.13 25.97
C ARG A 151 -19.57 13.43 25.40
N GLY A 152 -19.25 12.23 25.89
CA GLY A 152 -18.09 11.45 25.41
C GLY A 152 -18.23 11.04 23.94
N LEU A 153 -19.42 10.55 23.56
CA LEU A 153 -19.71 10.09 22.20
C LEU A 153 -19.75 11.26 21.20
N LEU A 154 -20.30 12.41 21.61
CA LEU A 154 -20.28 13.64 20.80
C LEU A 154 -18.87 14.20 20.62
N TYR A 155 -18.03 14.16 21.66
CA TYR A 155 -16.63 14.59 21.53
C TYR A 155 -15.80 13.63 20.68
N ALA A 156 -16.01 12.31 20.81
CA ALA A 156 -15.37 11.33 19.92
C ALA A 156 -15.80 11.54 18.46
N TRP A 157 -17.09 11.81 18.24
CA TRP A 157 -17.63 12.17 16.91
C TRP A 157 -16.97 13.45 16.38
N GLN A 158 -16.93 14.52 17.17
CA GLN A 158 -16.35 15.81 16.77
C GLN A 158 -14.85 15.69 16.46
N MET A 159 -14.10 14.97 17.29
CA MET A 159 -12.67 14.70 17.11
C MET A 159 -12.39 13.96 15.79
N ALA A 160 -13.26 13.03 15.38
CA ALA A 160 -13.09 12.30 14.12
C ALA A 160 -13.61 13.07 12.90
N VAL A 161 -14.72 13.78 13.02
CA VAL A 161 -15.42 14.44 11.90
C VAL A 161 -14.76 15.76 11.52
N MET A 162 -14.36 16.58 12.50
CA MET A 162 -13.69 17.87 12.23
C MET A 162 -12.47 17.74 11.30
N PRO A 163 -11.47 16.86 11.56
CA PRO A 163 -10.31 16.77 10.67
C PRO A 163 -10.71 16.23 9.29
N MET A 164 -11.75 15.40 9.19
CA MET A 164 -12.23 14.89 7.90
C MET A 164 -12.92 15.97 7.06
N VAL A 165 -13.71 16.84 7.69
CA VAL A 165 -14.28 18.01 7.00
C VAL A 165 -13.17 18.92 6.49
N LEU A 166 -12.17 19.21 7.33
CA LEU A 166 -11.00 19.99 6.92
C LEU A 166 -10.20 19.31 5.80
N LEU A 167 -10.01 17.99 5.86
CA LEU A 167 -9.36 17.20 4.82
C LEU A 167 -10.10 17.27 3.49
N ALA A 168 -11.43 17.17 3.51
CA ALA A 168 -12.25 17.26 2.31
C ALA A 168 -12.15 18.65 1.68
N ILE A 169 -12.36 19.71 2.46
CA ILE A 169 -12.26 21.11 2.00
C ILE A 169 -10.84 21.39 1.47
N PHE A 170 -9.82 21.02 2.23
CA PHE A 170 -8.42 21.21 1.85
C PHE A 170 -8.09 20.46 0.56
N SER A 171 -8.60 19.24 0.38
CA SER A 171 -8.36 18.44 -0.83
C SER A 171 -9.12 18.96 -2.05
N MET A 172 -10.26 19.63 -1.85
CA MET A 172 -10.96 20.32 -2.94
C MET A 172 -10.21 21.56 -3.43
N VAL A 173 -9.52 22.28 -2.54
CA VAL A 173 -8.80 23.52 -2.87
C VAL A 173 -7.35 23.26 -3.32
N LEU A 174 -6.61 22.43 -2.58
CA LEU A 174 -5.17 22.20 -2.74
C LEU A 174 -4.79 20.78 -3.17
N GLY A 175 -5.77 19.88 -3.28
CA GLY A 175 -5.57 18.50 -3.73
C GLY A 175 -5.28 18.40 -5.22
N THR A 176 -4.57 17.34 -5.63
CA THR A 176 -4.34 17.09 -7.05
C THR A 176 -5.50 16.31 -7.64
N SER A 177 -6.04 16.77 -8.77
CA SER A 177 -7.17 16.12 -9.42
C SER A 177 -6.78 14.77 -10.03
N PRO A 178 -7.66 13.75 -9.99
CA PRO A 178 -7.40 12.43 -10.57
C PRO A 178 -6.94 12.47 -12.03
N HIS A 179 -7.57 13.31 -12.86
CA HIS A 179 -7.21 13.42 -14.28
C HIS A 179 -5.80 14.00 -14.49
N ARG A 180 -5.32 14.89 -13.61
CA ARG A 180 -3.93 15.39 -13.67
C ARG A 180 -2.93 14.30 -13.30
N LEU A 181 -3.26 13.44 -12.34
CA LEU A 181 -2.43 12.28 -11.98
C LEU A 181 -2.36 11.27 -13.12
N LEU A 182 -3.50 10.90 -13.71
CA LEU A 182 -3.56 10.02 -14.89
C LEU A 182 -2.71 10.57 -16.04
N ARG A 183 -2.81 11.87 -16.32
CA ARG A 183 -2.01 12.53 -17.35
C ARG A 183 -0.50 12.45 -17.05
N ARG A 184 -0.10 12.67 -15.80
CA ARG A 184 1.30 12.52 -15.36
C ARG A 184 1.79 11.09 -15.52
N THR A 185 0.95 10.09 -15.24
CA THR A 185 1.27 8.68 -15.46
C THR A 185 1.53 8.41 -16.94
N VAL A 186 0.64 8.83 -17.83
CA VAL A 186 0.81 8.69 -19.29
C VAL A 186 2.13 9.33 -19.75
N ILE A 187 2.42 10.54 -19.30
CA ILE A 187 3.67 11.25 -19.63
C ILE A 187 4.90 10.47 -19.13
N ARG A 188 4.90 10.03 -17.86
CA ARG A 188 6.00 9.28 -17.26
C ARG A 188 6.26 7.96 -18.00
N GLN A 189 5.21 7.25 -18.41
CA GLN A 189 5.35 6.03 -19.18
C GLN A 189 5.93 6.30 -20.58
N LEU A 190 5.50 7.37 -21.27
CA LEU A 190 6.09 7.78 -22.55
C LEU A 190 7.57 8.19 -22.40
N ASP A 191 7.94 8.89 -21.32
CA ASP A 191 9.32 9.25 -21.03
C ASP A 191 10.18 8.00 -20.73
N ALA A 192 9.65 7.04 -19.97
CA ALA A 192 10.33 5.77 -19.69
C ALA A 192 10.56 4.94 -20.96
N ALA A 193 9.55 4.86 -21.84
CA ALA A 193 9.68 4.23 -23.15
C ALA A 193 10.74 4.96 -24.02
N THR A 194 10.73 6.30 -24.02
CA THR A 194 11.70 7.12 -24.75
C THR A 194 13.13 6.83 -24.31
N LEU A 195 13.37 6.79 -23.00
CA LEU A 195 14.68 6.47 -22.44
C LEU A 195 15.13 5.09 -22.91
N ALA A 196 14.29 4.07 -22.70
CA ALA A 196 14.62 2.69 -23.03
C ALA A 196 14.94 2.50 -24.52
N LEU A 197 14.15 3.10 -25.41
CA LEU A 197 14.37 3.08 -26.87
C LEU A 197 15.64 3.83 -27.30
N SER A 198 16.11 4.79 -26.48
CA SER A 198 17.38 5.50 -26.68
C SER A 198 18.59 4.71 -26.15
N GLY A 199 18.40 3.45 -25.72
CA GLY A 199 19.45 2.60 -25.16
C GLY A 199 19.84 2.95 -23.73
N LYS A 200 19.09 3.84 -23.06
CA LYS A 200 19.36 4.30 -21.69
C LYS A 200 18.16 3.96 -20.79
N GLY A 201 18.35 3.70 -19.50
CA GLY A 201 17.21 3.68 -18.57
C GLY A 201 16.24 2.48 -18.69
N ARG A 202 16.71 1.26 -18.98
CA ARG A 202 15.89 0.04 -18.78
C ARG A 202 15.33 -0.08 -17.36
N HIS A 203 16.06 0.40 -16.35
CA HIS A 203 15.57 0.43 -14.98
C HIS A 203 14.30 1.29 -14.85
N ALA A 204 14.21 2.43 -15.53
CA ALA A 204 13.02 3.28 -15.49
C ALA A 204 11.82 2.62 -16.20
N LEU A 205 12.08 1.85 -17.26
CA LEU A 205 11.08 1.02 -17.94
C LEU A 205 10.53 -0.08 -17.02
N HIS A 206 11.41 -0.84 -16.36
CA HIS A 206 10.99 -1.91 -15.45
C HIS A 206 10.24 -1.34 -14.25
N ALA A 207 10.75 -0.27 -13.63
CA ALA A 207 10.03 0.41 -12.53
C ALA A 207 8.64 0.91 -12.94
N ALA A 208 8.47 1.39 -14.18
CA ALA A 208 7.17 1.81 -14.70
C ALA A 208 6.21 0.64 -15.01
N LEU A 209 6.74 -0.55 -15.30
CA LEU A 209 5.96 -1.79 -15.46
C LEU A 209 5.55 -2.35 -14.09
N GLU A 210 6.46 -2.37 -13.12
CA GLU A 210 6.22 -2.85 -11.76
C GLU A 210 5.15 -2.06 -11.02
N GLU A 211 5.04 -0.74 -11.27
CA GLU A 211 3.97 0.10 -10.72
C GLU A 211 2.57 -0.38 -11.17
N GLY A 212 2.50 -1.14 -12.28
CA GLY A 212 1.29 -1.76 -12.78
C GLY A 212 0.20 -0.75 -13.17
N ARG A 213 -1.05 -1.19 -13.08
CA ARG A 213 -2.22 -0.38 -13.46
C ARG A 213 -3.21 -0.09 -12.34
N ALA A 214 -3.13 -0.77 -11.20
CA ALA A 214 -4.13 -0.70 -10.13
C ALA A 214 -4.38 0.73 -9.63
N ALA A 215 -3.32 1.50 -9.38
CA ALA A 215 -3.43 2.89 -8.93
C ALA A 215 -4.10 3.78 -10.00
N SER A 216 -3.74 3.59 -11.27
CA SER A 216 -4.31 4.35 -12.39
C SER A 216 -5.78 3.98 -12.66
N ASP A 217 -6.13 2.70 -12.56
CA ASP A 217 -7.51 2.23 -12.72
C ASP A 217 -8.41 2.80 -11.60
N LYS A 218 -7.91 2.84 -10.35
CA LYS A 218 -8.59 3.52 -9.23
C LYS A 218 -8.76 5.02 -9.50
N GLN A 219 -7.72 5.70 -9.98
CA GLN A 219 -7.80 7.12 -10.34
C GLN A 219 -8.82 7.37 -11.45
N ALA A 220 -8.88 6.52 -12.48
CA ALA A 220 -9.86 6.62 -13.56
C ALA A 220 -11.30 6.44 -13.06
N LEU A 221 -11.53 5.47 -12.17
CA LEU A 221 -12.84 5.27 -11.53
C LEU A 221 -13.26 6.49 -10.71
N LEU A 222 -12.38 7.01 -9.86
CA LEU A 222 -12.65 8.21 -9.07
C LEU A 222 -12.87 9.44 -9.95
N ALA A 223 -12.10 9.59 -11.03
CA ALA A 223 -12.25 10.69 -11.96
C ALA A 223 -13.65 10.72 -12.62
N ARG A 224 -14.18 9.53 -12.96
CA ARG A 224 -15.53 9.35 -13.52
C ARG A 224 -16.61 9.59 -12.47
N LEU A 225 -16.45 9.03 -11.26
CA LEU A 225 -17.43 9.17 -10.18
C LEU A 225 -17.60 10.64 -9.76
N PHE A 226 -16.50 11.35 -9.55
CA PHE A 226 -16.49 12.76 -9.13
C PHE A 226 -16.54 13.76 -10.30
N HIS A 227 -16.72 13.30 -11.54
CA HIS A 227 -16.84 14.17 -12.73
C HIS A 227 -15.75 15.24 -12.83
N THR A 228 -14.49 14.87 -12.54
CA THR A 228 -13.40 15.84 -12.36
C THR A 228 -12.89 16.49 -13.65
N ALA A 229 -13.29 15.99 -14.82
CA ALA A 229 -12.97 16.51 -16.15
C ALA A 229 -14.08 16.11 -17.14
N PRO A 230 -14.14 16.73 -18.35
CA PRO A 230 -15.12 16.37 -19.37
C PRO A 230 -15.08 14.88 -19.73
N ARG A 231 -16.25 14.27 -19.99
CA ARG A 231 -16.37 12.83 -20.30
C ARG A 231 -15.43 12.35 -21.42
N ARG A 232 -15.24 13.19 -22.46
CA ARG A 232 -14.35 12.90 -23.59
C ARG A 232 -12.88 12.80 -23.15
N GLU A 233 -12.44 13.67 -22.26
CA GLU A 233 -11.08 13.66 -21.74
C GLU A 233 -10.86 12.47 -20.80
N LEU A 234 -11.83 12.15 -19.95
CA LEU A 234 -11.75 10.98 -19.06
C LEU A 234 -11.74 9.67 -19.83
N ALA A 235 -12.52 9.55 -20.90
CA ALA A 235 -12.49 8.40 -21.79
C ALA A 235 -11.10 8.24 -22.41
N TRP A 236 -10.54 9.31 -22.97
CA TRP A 236 -9.20 9.32 -23.53
C TRP A 236 -8.12 8.94 -22.50
N LEU A 237 -8.11 9.56 -21.31
CA LEU A 237 -7.13 9.28 -20.27
C LEU A 237 -7.20 7.82 -19.79
N SER A 238 -8.42 7.28 -19.64
CA SER A 238 -8.61 5.89 -19.19
C SER A 238 -8.00 4.90 -20.19
N GLY A 239 -8.31 5.05 -21.48
CA GLY A 239 -7.74 4.14 -22.49
C GLY A 239 -6.26 4.42 -22.77
N SER A 240 -5.82 5.67 -22.66
CA SER A 240 -4.42 6.04 -22.87
C SER A 240 -3.49 5.35 -21.87
N VAL A 241 -3.88 5.22 -20.60
CA VAL A 241 -3.09 4.47 -19.60
C VAL A 241 -2.89 3.01 -20.01
N ALA A 242 -3.95 2.34 -20.51
CA ALA A 242 -3.85 0.97 -20.98
C ALA A 242 -2.96 0.86 -22.22
N THR A 243 -3.10 1.81 -23.15
CA THR A 243 -2.31 1.88 -24.38
C THR A 243 -0.83 2.17 -24.11
N THR A 244 -0.50 3.11 -23.22
CA THR A 244 0.89 3.38 -22.84
C THR A 244 1.51 2.25 -22.03
N TYR A 245 0.72 1.53 -21.22
CA TYR A 245 1.22 0.32 -20.56
C TYR A 245 1.54 -0.79 -21.58
N ARG A 246 0.69 -0.98 -22.60
CA ARG A 246 0.98 -1.89 -23.72
C ARG A 246 2.24 -1.47 -24.48
N LEU A 247 2.47 -0.17 -24.67
CA LEU A 247 3.71 0.36 -25.23
C LEU A 247 4.92 -0.04 -24.38
N LEU A 248 4.86 0.10 -23.05
CA LEU A 248 5.96 -0.33 -22.17
C LEU A 248 6.27 -1.83 -22.31
N LEU A 249 5.24 -2.68 -22.32
CA LEU A 249 5.42 -4.12 -22.52
C LEU A 249 6.07 -4.41 -23.88
N ALA A 250 5.64 -3.69 -24.93
CA ALA A 250 6.19 -3.87 -26.27
C ALA A 250 7.66 -3.46 -26.34
N VAL A 251 8.02 -2.33 -25.73
CA VAL A 251 9.42 -1.88 -25.62
C VAL A 251 10.26 -2.84 -24.78
N ALA A 252 9.70 -3.42 -23.71
CA ALA A 252 10.38 -4.40 -22.87
C ALA A 252 10.61 -5.75 -23.59
N ALA A 253 9.78 -6.08 -24.58
CA ALA A 253 9.93 -7.28 -25.40
C ALA A 253 11.01 -7.15 -26.50
N LEU A 254 11.54 -5.94 -26.74
CA LEU A 254 12.59 -5.73 -27.73
C LEU A 254 13.92 -6.36 -27.28
N PRO A 255 14.74 -6.88 -28.21
CA PRO A 255 16.05 -7.44 -27.89
C PRO A 255 16.94 -6.46 -27.11
N ALA A 256 17.72 -7.01 -26.20
CA ALA A 256 18.57 -6.21 -25.33
C ALA A 256 19.62 -5.43 -26.14
N GLY A 257 19.44 -4.11 -26.25
CA GLY A 257 20.39 -3.21 -26.90
C GLY A 257 19.88 -2.67 -28.24
N LEU A 258 18.72 -3.16 -28.70
CA LEU A 258 18.02 -2.57 -29.83
C LEU A 258 17.57 -1.15 -29.47
N THR A 259 18.06 -0.18 -30.23
CA THR A 259 17.65 1.23 -30.11
C THR A 259 16.87 1.65 -31.33
N ASP A 260 15.77 2.38 -31.12
CA ASP A 260 15.00 3.00 -32.21
C ASP A 260 14.83 4.49 -31.90
N GLY A 261 15.72 5.29 -32.47
CA GLY A 261 15.74 6.74 -32.29
C GLY A 261 14.49 7.42 -32.86
N ALA A 262 13.89 6.87 -33.92
CA ALA A 262 12.68 7.43 -34.54
C ALA A 262 11.48 7.20 -33.62
N LEU A 263 11.31 5.99 -33.09
CA LEU A 263 10.25 5.67 -32.14
C LEU A 263 10.44 6.44 -30.82
N ALA A 264 11.69 6.57 -30.34
CA ALA A 264 12.00 7.40 -29.17
C ALA A 264 11.61 8.87 -29.38
N GLN A 265 11.86 9.42 -30.57
CA GLN A 265 11.47 10.79 -30.92
C GLN A 265 9.94 10.93 -30.97
N GLN A 266 9.22 9.95 -31.49
CA GLN A 266 7.75 9.93 -31.50
C GLN A 266 7.18 9.89 -30.07
N CYS A 267 7.68 9.01 -29.20
CA CYS A 267 7.29 8.97 -27.78
C CYS A 267 7.52 10.32 -27.10
N ARG A 268 8.66 10.96 -27.36
CA ARG A 268 9.01 12.28 -26.80
C ARG A 268 8.07 13.38 -27.31
N ALA A 269 7.77 13.39 -28.61
CA ALA A 269 6.84 14.34 -29.21
C ALA A 269 5.42 14.16 -28.63
N MET A 270 4.98 12.92 -28.48
CA MET A 270 3.70 12.58 -27.86
C MET A 270 3.62 13.07 -26.41
N ALA A 271 4.66 12.82 -25.61
CA ALA A 271 4.75 13.32 -24.23
C ALA A 271 4.68 14.86 -24.16
N ALA A 272 5.36 15.56 -25.08
CA ALA A 272 5.29 17.02 -25.17
C ALA A 272 3.88 17.53 -25.52
N GLN A 273 3.16 16.86 -26.41
CA GLN A 273 1.78 17.22 -26.74
C GLN A 273 0.82 16.97 -25.57
N VAL A 274 0.94 15.84 -24.86
CA VAL A 274 0.12 15.56 -23.67
C VAL A 274 0.37 16.60 -22.57
N ARG A 275 1.61 17.09 -22.43
CA ARG A 275 1.95 18.20 -21.52
C ARG A 275 1.26 19.52 -21.93
N GLY A 276 1.24 19.86 -23.22
CA GLY A 276 0.79 21.18 -23.72
C GLY A 276 -0.69 21.28 -24.14
N ARG A 277 -1.23 20.32 -24.88
CA ARG A 277 -2.54 20.37 -25.57
C ARG A 277 -3.59 19.38 -25.03
N GLY A 278 -3.22 18.52 -24.07
CA GLY A 278 -4.12 17.57 -23.40
C GLY A 278 -4.40 16.29 -24.16
N ARG A 279 -4.75 16.34 -25.45
CA ARG A 279 -4.86 15.17 -26.34
C ARG A 279 -3.89 15.33 -27.53
N PRO A 280 -3.13 14.29 -27.91
CA PRO A 280 -2.28 14.34 -29.08
C PRO A 280 -3.07 14.42 -30.38
N THR A 281 -2.54 15.13 -31.38
CA THR A 281 -3.13 15.26 -32.72
C THR A 281 -2.34 14.45 -33.75
N ALA A 282 -3.03 14.00 -34.81
CA ALA A 282 -2.49 13.15 -35.88
C ALA A 282 -1.38 13.79 -36.71
N GLU A 283 -1.15 15.11 -36.61
CA GLU A 283 -0.15 15.87 -37.39
C GLU A 283 1.31 15.42 -37.16
N ALA A 284 1.59 14.56 -36.18
CA ALA A 284 2.96 14.30 -35.71
C ALA A 284 3.61 12.99 -36.18
N ALA A 285 2.98 12.13 -36.98
CA ALA A 285 3.66 10.92 -37.45
C ALA A 285 3.15 10.41 -38.80
N PRO A 286 4.02 10.21 -39.81
CA PRO A 286 3.74 9.21 -40.83
C PRO A 286 3.74 7.85 -40.12
N LEU A 287 2.53 7.36 -39.83
CA LEU A 287 2.31 6.00 -39.39
C LEU A 287 2.84 5.09 -40.50
N ARG A 288 3.92 4.35 -40.26
CA ARG A 288 4.20 3.21 -41.12
C ARG A 288 3.03 2.26 -40.92
N GLU A 289 2.24 2.05 -41.97
CA GLU A 289 1.35 0.89 -42.07
C GLU A 289 2.26 -0.33 -42.20
N GLY A 290 2.88 -0.70 -41.09
CA GLY A 290 3.58 -1.97 -40.98
C GLY A 290 2.53 -3.02 -40.69
N GLU A 291 2.26 -3.89 -41.67
CA GLU A 291 1.67 -5.23 -41.48
C GLU A 291 2.63 -6.16 -40.70
N GLY A 292 3.51 -5.58 -39.88
CA GLY A 292 4.56 -6.26 -39.17
C GLY A 292 4.02 -6.96 -37.93
N GLU A 293 4.52 -8.17 -37.78
CA GLU A 293 4.14 -9.14 -36.78
C GLU A 293 5.14 -9.14 -35.59
N GLY A 294 5.56 -7.97 -35.10
CA GLY A 294 6.57 -7.84 -34.04
C GLY A 294 6.21 -6.94 -32.85
N ALA A 295 7.05 -6.98 -31.81
CA ALA A 295 6.97 -6.07 -30.67
C ALA A 295 7.19 -4.59 -31.07
N LEU A 296 8.04 -4.34 -32.06
CA LEU A 296 8.28 -2.99 -32.59
C LEU A 296 7.02 -2.42 -33.25
N ASP A 297 6.32 -3.22 -34.05
CA ASP A 297 5.06 -2.81 -34.69
C ASP A 297 3.95 -2.62 -33.66
N ALA A 298 3.93 -3.44 -32.61
CA ALA A 298 2.98 -3.26 -31.50
C ALA A 298 3.23 -1.95 -30.74
N ALA A 299 4.50 -1.55 -30.57
CA ALA A 299 4.87 -0.27 -29.98
C ALA A 299 4.44 0.91 -30.88
N GLN A 300 4.66 0.82 -32.19
CA GLN A 300 4.20 1.82 -33.17
C GLN A 300 2.67 1.92 -33.20
N ARG A 301 1.96 0.79 -33.22
CA ARG A 301 0.49 0.73 -33.14
C ARG A 301 -0.05 1.32 -31.85
N ALA A 302 0.63 1.10 -30.72
CA ALA A 302 0.24 1.72 -29.46
C ALA A 302 0.33 3.25 -29.51
N LEU A 303 1.37 3.82 -30.12
CA LEU A 303 1.45 5.27 -30.32
C LEU A 303 0.35 5.78 -31.26
N ALA A 304 0.04 5.05 -32.32
CA ALA A 304 -1.06 5.38 -33.24
C ALA A 304 -2.41 5.41 -32.51
N ASP A 305 -2.65 4.41 -31.66
CA ASP A 305 -3.89 4.24 -30.91
C ASP A 305 -4.12 5.35 -29.87
N LEU A 306 -3.06 5.99 -29.34
CA LEU A 306 -3.18 7.14 -28.44
C LEU A 306 -3.84 8.37 -29.07
N VAL A 307 -3.80 8.48 -30.41
CA VAL A 307 -4.46 9.59 -31.12
C VAL A 307 -5.99 9.38 -31.15
N ARG A 308 -6.48 8.15 -30.97
CA ARG A 308 -7.92 7.84 -31.01
C ARG A 308 -8.71 8.52 -29.88
N PRO A 309 -10.02 8.79 -30.05
CA PRO A 309 -10.82 9.49 -29.03
C PRO A 309 -10.91 8.77 -27.68
N ASN A 310 -10.85 7.44 -27.69
CA ASN A 310 -10.84 6.61 -26.48
C ASN A 310 -9.41 6.35 -25.95
N GLY A 311 -8.38 6.93 -26.55
CA GLY A 311 -6.98 6.68 -26.18
C GLY A 311 -6.49 5.28 -26.54
N GLY A 312 -7.21 4.55 -27.39
CA GLY A 312 -6.78 3.29 -27.97
C GLY A 312 -7.46 2.03 -27.44
N THR A 313 -8.20 2.12 -26.32
CA THR A 313 -8.89 0.96 -25.74
C THR A 313 -10.21 1.37 -25.10
N ASP A 314 -11.22 0.51 -25.21
CA ASP A 314 -12.48 0.63 -24.45
C ASP A 314 -12.48 -0.22 -23.17
N VAL A 315 -11.32 -0.77 -22.79
CA VAL A 315 -11.22 -1.70 -21.67
C VAL A 315 -11.54 -0.96 -20.37
N VAL A 316 -12.70 -1.27 -19.80
CA VAL A 316 -13.11 -0.77 -18.48
C VAL A 316 -12.45 -1.63 -17.42
N ALA A 317 -11.85 -0.98 -16.41
CA ALA A 317 -11.30 -1.67 -15.26
C ALA A 317 -12.36 -2.56 -14.61
N ALA A 318 -12.04 -3.84 -14.42
CA ALA A 318 -12.95 -4.78 -13.76
C ALA A 318 -13.17 -4.34 -12.30
N LYS A 319 -14.43 -4.33 -11.84
CA LYS A 319 -14.74 -4.06 -10.44
C LYS A 319 -14.43 -5.32 -9.63
N PRO A 320 -13.47 -5.29 -8.68
CA PRO A 320 -13.24 -6.43 -7.83
C PRO A 320 -14.48 -6.74 -6.98
N PRO A 321 -14.73 -8.01 -6.62
CA PRO A 321 -15.82 -8.39 -5.73
C PRO A 321 -15.55 -7.87 -4.31
N PHE A 322 -16.61 -7.49 -3.59
CA PHE A 322 -16.48 -6.92 -2.25
C PHE A 322 -15.91 -7.91 -1.24
N LEU A 323 -16.35 -9.17 -1.29
CA LEU A 323 -15.76 -10.27 -0.52
C LEU A 323 -14.79 -11.06 -1.40
N ALA A 324 -13.71 -11.54 -0.79
CA ALA A 324 -12.79 -12.47 -1.42
C ALA A 324 -13.54 -13.78 -1.75
N ALA A 325 -13.19 -14.42 -2.88
CA ALA A 325 -13.82 -15.67 -3.30
C ALA A 325 -13.60 -16.81 -2.29
N ASP A 326 -12.51 -16.72 -1.52
CA ASP A 326 -12.11 -17.66 -0.48
C ASP A 326 -12.47 -17.19 0.94
N ALA A 327 -13.27 -16.13 1.09
CA ALA A 327 -13.59 -15.52 2.38
C ALA A 327 -14.04 -16.52 3.47
N PHE A 328 -14.83 -17.54 3.09
CA PHE A 328 -15.35 -18.56 4.01
C PHE A 328 -14.64 -19.91 3.94
N THR A 329 -13.75 -20.12 2.97
CA THR A 329 -13.02 -21.38 2.78
C THR A 329 -11.60 -21.31 3.31
N ASN A 330 -11.00 -20.11 3.34
CA ASN A 330 -9.65 -19.89 3.82
C ASN A 330 -9.64 -19.65 5.35
N PRO A 331 -9.05 -20.57 6.15
CA PRO A 331 -9.01 -20.43 7.60
C PRO A 331 -8.11 -19.28 8.07
N ASP A 332 -7.26 -18.73 7.21
CA ASP A 332 -6.34 -17.64 7.58
C ASP A 332 -7.10 -16.36 7.97
N HIS A 333 -8.25 -16.08 7.36
CA HIS A 333 -9.10 -14.94 7.74
C HIS A 333 -9.60 -15.06 9.19
N GLN A 334 -10.03 -16.25 9.60
CA GLN A 334 -10.49 -16.52 10.95
C GLN A 334 -9.34 -16.50 11.95
N ARG A 335 -8.19 -17.08 11.59
CA ARG A 335 -6.98 -17.08 12.42
C ARG A 335 -6.47 -15.66 12.65
N TYR A 336 -6.43 -14.83 11.61
CA TYR A 336 -6.05 -13.41 11.73
C TYR A 336 -6.98 -12.68 12.70
N ALA A 337 -8.30 -12.80 12.50
CA ALA A 337 -9.29 -12.14 13.36
C ALA A 337 -9.19 -12.61 14.83
N LEU A 338 -9.07 -13.92 15.07
CA LEU A 338 -8.94 -14.47 16.42
C LEU A 338 -7.67 -13.99 17.13
N LYS A 339 -6.51 -14.03 16.44
CA LYS A 339 -5.24 -13.59 17.02
C LYS A 339 -5.27 -12.12 17.41
N THR A 340 -5.72 -11.26 16.51
CA THR A 340 -5.75 -9.82 16.76
C THR A 340 -6.73 -9.48 17.87
N THR A 341 -7.91 -10.11 17.89
CA THR A 341 -8.87 -9.96 19.00
C THR A 341 -8.29 -10.46 20.32
N ALA A 342 -7.65 -11.64 20.35
CA ALA A 342 -7.02 -12.17 21.55
C ALA A 342 -5.91 -11.26 22.08
N ALA A 343 -5.07 -10.71 21.19
CA ALA A 343 -4.05 -9.74 21.55
C ALA A 343 -4.66 -8.46 22.14
N ALA A 344 -5.71 -7.92 21.53
CA ALA A 344 -6.40 -6.72 22.00
C ALA A 344 -7.04 -6.93 23.38
N ILE A 345 -7.77 -8.04 23.57
CA ILE A 345 -8.39 -8.39 24.86
C ILE A 345 -7.31 -8.64 25.92
N SER A 346 -6.18 -9.28 25.57
CA SER A 346 -5.08 -9.47 26.51
C SER A 346 -4.50 -8.14 26.96
N CYS A 347 -4.25 -7.20 26.05
CA CYS A 347 -3.81 -5.85 26.41
C CYS A 347 -4.83 -5.14 27.31
N TYR A 348 -6.13 -5.21 26.96
CA TYR A 348 -7.21 -4.65 27.77
C TYR A 348 -7.17 -5.17 29.21
N LEU A 349 -7.14 -6.50 29.37
CA LEU A 349 -7.09 -7.13 30.68
C LEU A 349 -5.82 -6.75 31.44
N ILE A 350 -4.65 -6.74 30.80
CA ILE A 350 -3.39 -6.36 31.46
C ILE A 350 -3.48 -4.96 32.06
N TYR A 351 -3.83 -3.93 31.26
CA TYR A 351 -3.84 -2.56 31.77
C TYR A 351 -4.99 -2.29 32.76
N SER A 352 -6.09 -3.06 32.66
CA SER A 352 -7.21 -2.95 33.59
C SER A 352 -6.91 -3.62 34.93
N LEU A 353 -6.22 -4.76 34.92
CA LEU A 353 -5.85 -5.49 36.14
C LEU A 353 -4.75 -4.80 36.94
N ILE A 354 -3.82 -4.12 36.28
CA ILE A 354 -2.78 -3.32 36.95
C ILE A 354 -3.24 -1.89 37.29
N ASP A 355 -4.49 -1.55 36.97
CA ASP A 355 -5.09 -0.22 37.14
C ASP A 355 -4.29 0.93 36.51
N TRP A 356 -3.71 0.68 35.32
CA TRP A 356 -2.91 1.66 34.58
C TRP A 356 -3.60 2.03 33.27
N GLN A 357 -4.72 2.74 33.37
CA GLN A 357 -5.53 3.11 32.19
C GLN A 357 -4.79 4.00 31.18
N GLY A 358 -3.74 4.72 31.61
CA GLY A 358 -2.90 5.54 30.73
C GLY A 358 -2.25 4.77 29.58
N ILE A 359 -1.99 3.47 29.75
CA ILE A 359 -1.34 2.62 28.74
C ILE A 359 -2.34 1.94 27.78
N HIS A 360 -3.59 2.40 27.69
CA HIS A 360 -4.63 1.89 26.77
C HIS A 360 -4.20 1.84 25.29
N THR A 361 -3.17 2.61 24.92
CA THR A 361 -2.52 2.53 23.60
C THR A 361 -1.96 1.15 23.25
N ALA A 362 -1.76 0.27 24.24
CA ALA A 362 -1.42 -1.14 24.04
C ALA A 362 -2.50 -1.88 23.23
N MET A 363 -3.78 -1.66 23.56
CA MET A 363 -4.90 -2.24 22.80
C MET A 363 -4.99 -1.63 21.40
N VAL A 364 -4.82 -0.31 21.28
CA VAL A 364 -4.84 0.40 19.99
C VAL A 364 -3.77 -0.18 19.05
N THR A 365 -2.60 -0.48 19.59
CA THR A 365 -1.49 -1.09 18.85
C THR A 365 -1.88 -2.43 18.22
N CYS A 366 -2.64 -3.27 18.93
CA CYS A 366 -3.09 -4.56 18.41
C CYS A 366 -3.88 -4.44 17.10
N TYR A 367 -4.79 -3.47 17.00
CA TYR A 367 -5.61 -3.27 15.80
C TYR A 367 -4.86 -2.66 14.62
N VAL A 368 -3.85 -1.82 14.88
CA VAL A 368 -3.17 -1.06 13.82
C VAL A 368 -1.89 -1.77 13.33
N ALA A 369 -1.24 -2.56 14.20
CA ALA A 369 0.01 -3.22 13.88
C ALA A 369 -0.16 -4.63 13.30
N ALA A 370 -1.27 -5.31 13.58
CA ALA A 370 -1.52 -6.66 13.07
C ALA A 370 -1.64 -6.68 11.54
N LEU A 371 -0.90 -7.57 10.88
CA LEU A 371 -0.93 -7.79 9.43
C LEU A 371 -1.09 -9.28 9.10
N GLY A 372 -1.21 -9.60 7.80
CA GLY A 372 -1.51 -10.95 7.33
C GLY A 372 -0.38 -11.95 7.57
N THR A 373 0.88 -11.51 7.51
CA THR A 373 2.05 -12.37 7.75
C THR A 373 2.85 -11.96 8.97
N THR A 374 3.63 -12.89 9.51
CA THR A 374 4.50 -12.63 10.67
C THR A 374 5.60 -11.63 10.32
N GLY A 375 6.25 -11.75 9.15
CA GLY A 375 7.30 -10.83 8.71
C GLY A 375 6.81 -9.39 8.54
N GLU A 376 5.67 -9.19 7.88
CA GLU A 376 5.05 -7.86 7.75
C GLU A 376 4.69 -7.26 9.10
N THR A 377 4.14 -8.07 10.01
CA THR A 377 3.80 -7.63 11.37
C THR A 377 5.07 -7.19 12.10
N VAL A 378 6.13 -8.00 12.11
CA VAL A 378 7.39 -7.66 12.80
C VAL A 378 8.04 -6.40 12.22
N HIS A 379 8.04 -6.24 10.89
CA HIS A 379 8.52 -5.00 10.25
C HIS A 379 7.71 -3.78 10.70
N LYS A 380 6.38 -3.88 10.69
CA LYS A 380 5.49 -2.80 11.15
C LYS A 380 5.69 -2.48 12.63
N LEU A 381 5.93 -3.49 13.48
CA LEU A 381 6.29 -3.32 14.89
C LEU A 381 7.63 -2.60 15.05
N ALA A 382 8.65 -2.97 14.26
CA ALA A 382 9.96 -2.32 14.28
C ALA A 382 9.86 -0.83 13.88
N LEU A 383 9.10 -0.52 12.83
CA LEU A 383 8.79 0.86 12.43
C LEU A 383 8.05 1.64 13.52
N ARG A 384 7.21 0.96 14.30
CA ARG A 384 6.50 1.57 15.43
C ARG A 384 7.44 1.96 16.55
N ILE A 385 8.37 1.07 16.93
CA ILE A 385 9.38 1.38 17.96
C ILE A 385 10.27 2.53 17.49
N THR A 386 10.85 2.43 16.29
CA THR A 386 11.79 3.45 15.80
C THR A 386 11.09 4.80 15.59
N GLY A 387 9.90 4.81 15.00
CA GLY A 387 9.12 6.03 14.81
C GLY A 387 8.71 6.69 16.12
N CYS A 388 8.24 5.91 17.10
CA CYS A 388 7.87 6.44 18.41
C CYS A 388 9.06 7.02 19.17
N LEU A 389 10.23 6.38 19.12
CA LEU A 389 11.44 6.91 19.76
C LEU A 389 11.87 8.24 19.15
N ILE A 390 11.89 8.34 17.81
CA ILE A 390 12.23 9.59 17.11
C ILE A 390 11.21 10.68 17.46
N GLY A 391 9.91 10.37 17.38
CA GLY A 391 8.84 11.32 17.70
C GLY A 391 8.86 11.77 19.16
N ALA A 392 9.15 10.88 20.11
CA ALA A 392 9.29 11.21 21.53
C ALA A 392 10.49 12.11 21.79
N VAL A 393 11.63 11.88 21.15
CA VAL A 393 12.81 12.76 21.25
C VAL A 393 12.49 14.15 20.69
N MET A 394 11.83 14.23 19.53
CA MET A 394 11.39 15.49 18.93
C MET A 394 10.40 16.23 19.84
N GLY A 395 9.45 15.50 20.44
CA GLY A 395 8.45 16.04 21.36
C GLY A 395 9.10 16.58 22.63
N LEU A 396 9.97 15.80 23.27
CA LEU A 396 10.68 16.21 24.48
C LEU A 396 11.58 17.43 24.22
N GLY A 397 12.30 17.44 23.10
CA GLY A 397 13.09 18.62 22.70
C GLY A 397 12.20 19.85 22.51
N SER A 398 10.99 19.68 21.98
CA SER A 398 10.03 20.77 21.82
C SER A 398 9.50 21.28 23.16
N ILE A 399 9.17 20.39 24.10
CA ILE A 399 8.76 20.76 25.46
C ILE A 399 9.86 21.52 26.20
N LEU A 400 11.13 21.10 26.08
CA LEU A 400 12.22 21.70 26.84
C LEU A 400 12.68 23.04 26.25
N PHE A 401 12.74 23.17 24.93
CA PHE A 401 13.38 24.32 24.28
C PHE A 401 12.41 25.27 23.56
N VAL A 402 11.25 24.79 23.09
CA VAL A 402 10.37 25.59 22.22
C VAL A 402 9.12 26.04 22.95
N ILE A 403 8.36 25.11 23.53
CA ILE A 403 7.08 25.36 24.20
C ILE A 403 7.14 26.47 25.27
N PRO A 404 8.19 26.59 26.11
CA PRO A 404 8.28 27.67 27.10
C PRO A 404 8.29 29.08 26.49
N HIS A 405 8.63 29.19 25.21
CA HIS A 405 8.68 30.45 24.46
C HIS A 405 7.41 30.70 23.63
N LEU A 406 6.48 29.73 23.55
CA LEU A 406 5.25 29.86 22.78
C LEU A 406 4.12 30.45 23.62
N GLN A 407 3.62 31.60 23.19
CA GLN A 407 2.52 32.32 23.88
C GLN A 407 1.22 32.38 23.07
N SER A 408 1.19 31.80 21.86
CA SER A 408 0.05 31.90 20.95
C SER A 408 -0.26 30.58 20.25
N VAL A 409 -1.53 30.42 19.86
CA VAL A 409 -1.98 29.28 19.03
C VAL A 409 -1.23 29.26 17.70
N GLY A 410 -0.91 30.43 17.11
CA GLY A 410 -0.10 30.51 15.88
C GLY A 410 1.31 29.94 16.06
N GLY A 411 1.94 30.17 17.22
CA GLY A 411 3.21 29.56 17.57
C GLY A 411 3.14 28.04 17.68
N LEU A 412 2.08 27.51 18.31
CA LEU A 412 1.84 26.07 18.37
C LEU A 412 1.60 25.47 16.97
N MET A 413 0.83 26.14 16.11
CA MET A 413 0.61 25.72 14.73
C MET A 413 1.94 25.66 13.95
N ALA A 414 2.85 26.61 14.17
CA ALA A 414 4.17 26.62 13.53
C ALA A 414 5.04 25.44 14.02
N LEU A 415 5.00 25.12 15.31
CA LEU A 415 5.68 23.96 15.89
C LEU A 415 5.12 22.64 15.33
N VAL A 416 3.79 22.50 15.30
CA VAL A 416 3.12 21.34 14.70
C VAL A 416 3.50 21.21 13.24
N PHE A 417 3.47 22.30 12.48
CA PHE A 417 3.90 22.30 11.08
C PHE A 417 5.34 21.79 10.93
N ALA A 418 6.29 22.32 11.72
CA ALA A 418 7.69 21.94 11.62
C ALA A 418 7.93 20.46 11.97
N GLY A 419 7.36 19.98 13.08
CA GLY A 419 7.52 18.58 13.49
C GLY A 419 6.81 17.60 12.57
N VAL A 420 5.58 17.92 12.14
CA VAL A 420 4.83 17.09 11.19
C VAL A 420 5.47 17.11 9.81
N LEU A 421 6.17 18.18 9.39
CA LEU A 421 6.89 18.18 8.11
C LEU A 421 7.94 17.07 8.03
N VAL A 422 8.68 16.84 9.14
CA VAL A 422 9.65 15.74 9.25
C VAL A 422 8.93 14.38 9.18
N ALA A 423 7.88 14.20 9.99
CA ALA A 423 7.08 12.97 10.00
C ALA A 423 6.47 12.67 8.62
N ALA A 424 5.93 13.70 7.96
CA ALA A 424 5.28 13.61 6.67
C ALA A 424 6.25 13.40 5.52
N TRP A 425 7.51 13.85 5.66
CA TRP A 425 8.57 13.50 4.71
C TRP A 425 8.83 12.00 4.70
N VAL A 426 8.94 11.39 5.88
CA VAL A 426 9.12 9.95 6.04
C VAL A 426 7.85 9.21 5.58
N SER A 427 6.66 9.67 5.97
CA SER A 427 5.39 9.00 5.63
C SER A 427 5.04 9.06 4.13
N SER A 428 5.53 10.08 3.42
CA SER A 428 5.39 10.21 1.95
C SER A 428 6.41 9.38 1.16
N GLY A 429 7.20 8.52 1.83
CA GLY A 429 8.16 7.61 1.22
C GLY A 429 7.53 6.35 0.64
N SER A 430 8.38 5.34 0.40
CA SER A 430 7.94 3.98 0.03
C SER A 430 7.06 3.38 1.13
N GLU A 431 6.23 2.39 0.79
CA GLU A 431 5.38 1.67 1.76
C GLU A 431 6.22 1.04 2.90
N ARG A 432 7.48 0.73 2.61
CA ARG A 432 8.46 0.16 3.55
C ARG A 432 8.79 1.08 4.72
N ILE A 433 8.83 2.41 4.52
CA ILE A 433 9.15 3.38 5.60
C ILE A 433 7.97 4.25 5.99
N SER A 434 6.92 4.29 5.17
CA SER A 434 5.79 5.21 5.31
C SER A 434 5.15 5.14 6.71
N TYR A 435 4.93 3.92 7.20
CA TYR A 435 4.34 3.70 8.53
C TYR A 435 5.23 4.24 9.66
N GLY A 436 6.56 4.18 9.54
CA GLY A 436 7.49 4.79 10.49
C GLY A 436 7.26 6.30 10.61
N GLY A 437 7.05 6.99 9.48
CA GLY A 437 6.73 8.42 9.47
C GLY A 437 5.42 8.76 10.17
N VAL A 438 4.39 7.93 9.98
CA VAL A 438 3.11 8.06 10.71
C VAL A 438 3.34 7.97 12.23
N GLN A 439 4.22 7.07 12.68
CA GLN A 439 4.52 6.87 14.10
C GLN A 439 5.37 8.00 14.70
N ILE A 440 6.31 8.57 13.92
CA ILE A 440 7.03 9.79 14.31
C ILE A 440 6.03 10.92 14.58
N GLY A 441 5.12 11.15 13.64
CA GLY A 441 4.11 12.19 13.76
C GLY A 441 3.19 11.97 14.96
N LEU A 442 2.68 10.76 15.13
CA LEU A 442 1.81 10.41 16.26
C LEU A 442 2.50 10.65 17.61
N ALA A 443 3.70 10.09 17.81
CA ALA A 443 4.42 10.22 19.08
C ALA A 443 4.81 11.67 19.37
N PHE A 444 5.25 12.42 18.35
CA PHE A 444 5.52 13.84 18.46
C PHE A 444 4.26 14.60 18.91
N LEU A 445 3.14 14.45 18.19
CA LEU A 445 1.89 15.15 18.46
C LEU A 445 1.31 14.81 19.84
N LEU A 446 1.33 13.54 20.24
CA LEU A 446 0.87 13.12 21.57
C LEU A 446 1.72 13.71 22.70
N THR A 447 3.00 13.99 22.45
CA THR A 447 3.89 14.59 23.44
C THR A 447 3.61 16.09 23.60
N ILE A 448 3.33 16.81 22.51
CA ILE A 448 3.20 18.27 22.55
C ILE A 448 1.75 18.79 22.64
N LEU A 449 0.75 17.94 22.42
CA LEU A 449 -0.69 18.30 22.42
C LEU A 449 -1.47 17.62 23.57
N ASP A 450 -0.93 17.69 24.77
CA ASP A 450 -1.54 17.13 25.99
C ASP A 450 -2.42 18.17 26.70
N GLY A 451 -3.62 18.37 26.16
CA GLY A 451 -4.60 19.35 26.66
C GLY A 451 -4.62 20.68 25.89
N PHE A 452 -5.26 21.70 26.49
CA PHE A 452 -5.45 23.03 25.89
C PHE A 452 -4.45 24.08 26.38
N ALA A 453 -3.50 23.68 27.22
CA ALA A 453 -2.47 24.53 27.78
C ALA A 453 -1.09 23.87 27.60
N PRO A 454 0.00 24.64 27.59
CA PRO A 454 1.36 24.09 27.63
C PRO A 454 1.55 23.23 28.89
N SER A 455 1.53 21.91 28.76
CA SER A 455 1.88 21.00 29.85
C SER A 455 3.38 20.65 29.76
N THR A 456 4.01 20.55 30.93
CA THR A 456 5.37 20.01 31.07
C THR A 456 5.33 18.60 31.66
N ASP A 457 4.14 18.04 31.78
CA ASP A 457 3.91 16.73 32.36
C ASP A 457 4.37 15.63 31.40
N MET A 458 5.26 14.77 31.89
CA MET A 458 5.87 13.69 31.12
C MET A 458 5.11 12.37 31.29
N ASP A 459 4.13 12.31 32.19
CA ASP A 459 3.37 11.10 32.46
C ASP A 459 2.59 10.63 31.23
N SER A 460 1.95 11.55 30.51
CA SER A 460 1.26 11.25 29.25
C SER A 460 2.23 10.61 28.25
N ALA A 461 3.38 11.23 27.99
CA ALA A 461 4.39 10.72 27.06
C ALA A 461 4.92 9.33 27.47
N ARG A 462 5.21 9.13 28.76
CA ARG A 462 5.65 7.84 29.31
C ARG A 462 4.62 6.75 29.06
N ASP A 463 3.37 7.00 29.42
CA ASP A 463 2.29 6.03 29.35
C ASP A 463 1.99 5.64 27.89
N ARG A 464 2.12 6.57 26.93
CA ARG A 464 2.06 6.24 25.50
C ARG A 464 3.19 5.32 25.06
N VAL A 465 4.43 5.60 25.47
CA VAL A 465 5.60 4.76 25.11
C VAL A 465 5.45 3.36 25.70
N VAL A 466 5.11 3.25 26.99
CA VAL A 466 4.91 1.96 27.66
C VAL A 466 3.78 1.17 27.01
N GLY A 467 2.65 1.80 26.72
CA GLY A 467 1.53 1.13 26.06
C GLY A 467 1.88 0.64 24.66
N ILE A 468 2.61 1.43 23.86
CA ILE A 468 3.06 0.99 22.53
C ILE A 468 4.03 -0.20 22.63
N LEU A 469 4.97 -0.18 23.57
CA LEU A 469 5.90 -1.29 23.79
C LEU A 469 5.16 -2.56 24.24
N LEU A 470 4.21 -2.45 25.16
CA LEU A 470 3.39 -3.56 25.62
C LEU A 470 2.55 -4.15 24.48
N GLY A 471 1.85 -3.29 23.73
CA GLY A 471 1.06 -3.72 22.57
C GLY A 471 1.92 -4.41 21.52
N ASN A 472 3.11 -3.87 21.25
CA ASN A 472 4.06 -4.48 20.32
C ASN A 472 4.52 -5.86 20.81
N LEU A 473 4.84 -6.00 22.10
CA LEU A 473 5.26 -7.27 22.70
C LEU A 473 4.15 -8.32 22.58
N VAL A 474 2.92 -7.97 22.95
CA VAL A 474 1.77 -8.90 22.89
C VAL A 474 1.50 -9.33 21.45
N VAL A 475 1.46 -8.39 20.50
CA VAL A 475 1.28 -8.72 19.07
C VAL A 475 2.43 -9.61 18.58
N TYR A 476 3.68 -9.28 18.91
CA TYR A 476 4.84 -10.08 18.53
C TYR A 476 4.71 -11.52 19.03
N VAL A 477 4.39 -11.72 20.31
CA VAL A 477 4.22 -13.07 20.89
C VAL A 477 3.08 -13.82 20.21
N VAL A 478 1.92 -13.19 20.05
CA VAL A 478 0.74 -13.82 19.43
C VAL A 478 1.01 -14.22 17.97
N PHE A 479 1.60 -13.34 17.17
CA PHE A 479 1.82 -13.58 15.73
C PHE A 479 3.01 -14.48 15.43
N THR A 480 3.94 -14.65 16.37
CA THR A 480 5.08 -15.57 16.23
C THR A 480 4.78 -16.96 16.79
N GLN A 481 3.95 -17.07 17.83
CA GLN A 481 3.68 -18.34 18.53
C GLN A 481 2.36 -19.00 18.13
N ILE A 482 1.31 -18.23 17.83
CA ILE A 482 -0.02 -18.77 17.52
C ILE A 482 -0.18 -18.80 16.00
N TRP A 483 -0.29 -20.00 15.40
CA TRP A 483 -0.46 -20.25 13.95
C TRP A 483 0.40 -19.34 13.03
N PRO A 484 1.72 -19.27 13.19
CA PRO A 484 2.55 -18.36 12.40
C PRO A 484 2.35 -18.58 10.88
N LYS A 485 2.17 -17.49 10.14
CA LYS A 485 2.05 -17.53 8.67
C LYS A 485 3.36 -17.04 8.07
N SER A 486 4.07 -17.96 7.43
CA SER A 486 5.33 -17.66 6.76
C SER A 486 5.10 -16.80 5.51
N ALA A 487 5.91 -15.77 5.35
CA ALA A 487 6.03 -14.94 4.16
C ALA A 487 6.31 -15.77 2.91
N VAL A 488 7.04 -16.88 3.03
CA VAL A 488 7.30 -17.80 1.91
C VAL A 488 6.00 -18.41 1.36
N ALA A 489 5.06 -18.74 2.23
CA ALA A 489 3.77 -19.29 1.80
C ALA A 489 2.99 -18.25 0.99
N ASP A 490 3.01 -16.99 1.41
CA ASP A 490 2.38 -15.89 0.66
C ASP A 490 3.07 -15.65 -0.69
N VAL A 491 4.41 -15.58 -0.72
CA VAL A 491 5.19 -15.45 -1.96
C VAL A 491 4.84 -16.57 -2.97
N ARG A 492 4.70 -17.81 -2.48
CA ARG A 492 4.30 -18.95 -3.34
C ARG A 492 2.89 -18.79 -3.89
N GLU A 493 1.95 -18.33 -3.07
CA GLU A 493 0.57 -18.08 -3.52
C GLU A 493 0.52 -17.00 -4.60
N ARG A 494 1.27 -15.89 -4.39
CA ARG A 494 1.42 -14.80 -5.37
C ARG A 494 2.03 -15.30 -6.68
N LEU A 495 3.12 -16.06 -6.60
CA LEU A 495 3.79 -16.66 -7.75
C LEU A 495 2.89 -17.63 -8.50
N ALA A 496 2.13 -18.49 -7.81
CA ALA A 496 1.19 -19.41 -8.44
C ALA A 496 0.10 -18.66 -9.22
N LYS A 497 -0.43 -17.56 -8.65
CA LYS A 497 -1.40 -16.69 -9.35
C LYS A 497 -0.78 -16.04 -10.60
N ALA A 498 0.43 -15.51 -10.49
CA ALA A 498 1.15 -14.89 -11.61
C ALA A 498 1.46 -15.91 -12.72
N LEU A 499 2.00 -17.09 -12.38
CA LEU A 499 2.29 -18.17 -13.32
C LEU A 499 1.03 -18.72 -13.98
N GLY A 500 -0.07 -18.87 -13.22
CA GLY A 500 -1.37 -19.28 -13.78
C GLY A 500 -1.94 -18.25 -14.76
N ALA A 501 -1.70 -16.95 -14.53
CA ALA A 501 -2.08 -15.89 -15.46
C ALA A 501 -1.22 -15.88 -16.73
N LEU A 502 0.10 -16.10 -16.59
CA LEU A 502 0.99 -16.31 -17.73
C LEU A 502 0.56 -17.54 -18.55
N ALA A 503 0.16 -18.63 -17.90
CA ALA A 503 -0.36 -19.81 -18.58
C ALA A 503 -1.63 -19.51 -19.38
N ARG A 504 -2.59 -18.74 -18.81
CA ARG A 504 -3.81 -18.31 -19.53
C ARG A 504 -3.46 -17.41 -20.71
N LEU A 505 -2.58 -16.43 -20.53
CA LEU A 505 -2.08 -15.59 -21.62
C LEU A 505 -1.48 -16.45 -22.73
N ALA A 506 -0.69 -17.48 -22.40
CA ALA A 506 -0.09 -18.37 -23.38
C ALA A 506 -1.08 -19.19 -24.22
N THR A 507 -2.33 -19.35 -23.76
CA THR A 507 -3.40 -20.05 -24.52
C THR A 507 -4.15 -19.14 -25.49
N LEU A 508 -4.05 -17.82 -25.32
CA LEU A 508 -4.74 -16.86 -26.17
C LEU A 508 -4.06 -16.72 -27.53
N ASP A 509 -4.86 -16.44 -28.55
CA ASP A 509 -4.33 -16.04 -29.84
C ASP A 509 -3.53 -14.72 -29.72
N ARG A 510 -2.74 -14.42 -30.76
CA ARG A 510 -1.82 -13.28 -30.73
C ARG A 510 -2.56 -11.94 -30.56
N ALA A 511 -3.70 -11.77 -31.22
CA ALA A 511 -4.46 -10.52 -31.20
C ALA A 511 -5.06 -10.26 -29.82
N ALA A 512 -5.64 -11.31 -29.20
CA ALA A 512 -6.18 -11.28 -27.85
C ALA A 512 -5.09 -11.10 -26.81
N ARG A 513 -3.92 -11.77 -26.94
CA ARG A 513 -2.77 -11.56 -26.03
C ARG A 513 -2.32 -10.11 -25.97
N GLY A 514 -2.14 -9.47 -27.13
CA GLY A 514 -1.74 -8.06 -27.21
C GLY A 514 -2.77 -7.09 -26.61
N GLN A 515 -4.02 -7.52 -26.45
CA GLN A 515 -5.11 -6.72 -25.85
C GLN A 515 -5.42 -7.11 -24.40
N ALA A 516 -4.88 -8.22 -23.90
CA ALA A 516 -5.06 -8.74 -22.53
C ALA A 516 -4.25 -7.95 -21.47
N VAL A 517 -4.24 -6.62 -21.58
CA VAL A 517 -3.46 -5.69 -20.75
C VAL A 517 -3.85 -5.80 -19.27
N ASN A 518 -5.11 -6.14 -18.97
CA ASN A 518 -5.56 -6.34 -17.59
C ASN A 518 -4.89 -7.58 -16.96
N GLU A 519 -4.75 -8.67 -17.72
CA GLU A 519 -4.14 -9.89 -17.22
C GLU A 519 -2.62 -9.75 -17.09
N ALA A 520 -1.98 -9.06 -18.04
CA ALA A 520 -0.58 -8.65 -17.92
C ALA A 520 -0.34 -7.73 -16.71
N GLY A 521 -1.24 -6.78 -16.45
CA GLY A 521 -1.18 -5.94 -15.25
C GLY A 521 -1.34 -6.71 -13.94
N MET A 522 -2.15 -7.77 -13.94
CA MET A 522 -2.30 -8.65 -12.77
C MET A 522 -1.03 -9.46 -12.51
N VAL A 523 -0.37 -9.98 -13.55
CA VAL A 523 0.94 -10.66 -13.42
C VAL A 523 1.94 -9.73 -12.73
N GLU A 524 2.13 -8.51 -13.22
CA GLU A 524 3.07 -7.56 -12.59
C GLU A 524 2.67 -7.21 -11.15
N THR A 525 1.37 -7.05 -10.88
CA THR A 525 0.89 -6.74 -9.53
C THR A 525 1.21 -7.87 -8.54
N GLU A 526 1.00 -9.13 -8.92
CA GLU A 526 1.30 -10.26 -8.04
C GLU A 526 2.81 -10.50 -7.92
N LEU A 527 3.60 -10.27 -8.96
CA LEU A 527 5.06 -10.34 -8.91
C LEU A 527 5.66 -9.22 -8.04
N ALA A 528 5.19 -7.98 -8.17
CA ALA A 528 5.62 -6.87 -7.32
C ALA A 528 5.35 -7.16 -5.84
N ARG A 529 4.13 -7.63 -5.51
CA ARG A 529 3.79 -8.09 -4.15
C ARG A 529 4.70 -9.21 -3.67
N ALA A 530 5.05 -10.17 -4.53
CA ALA A 530 5.99 -11.22 -4.18
C ALA A 530 7.39 -10.67 -3.85
N ARG A 531 7.88 -9.66 -4.60
CA ARG A 531 9.15 -8.96 -4.30
C ARG A 531 9.09 -8.24 -2.96
N ASP A 532 8.00 -7.54 -2.68
CA ASP A 532 7.81 -6.81 -1.42
C ASP A 532 7.83 -7.77 -0.22
N VAL A 533 7.12 -8.89 -0.29
CA VAL A 533 7.10 -9.90 0.78
C VAL A 533 8.47 -10.57 0.93
N LEU A 534 9.19 -10.84 -0.16
CA LEU A 534 10.56 -11.36 -0.09
C LEU A 534 11.52 -10.38 0.60
N ALA A 535 11.36 -9.07 0.39
CA ALA A 535 12.16 -8.04 1.05
C ALA A 535 11.94 -7.99 2.58
N LEU A 536 10.80 -8.50 3.06
CA LEU A 536 10.46 -8.55 4.48
C LEU A 536 10.95 -9.82 5.21
N LEU A 537 11.48 -10.81 4.49
CA LEU A 537 12.02 -12.05 5.08
C LEU A 537 13.05 -11.85 6.20
N PRO A 538 13.95 -10.83 6.16
CA PRO A 538 14.88 -10.59 7.27
C PRO A 538 14.20 -10.32 8.61
N PHE A 539 12.94 -9.85 8.60
CA PHE A 539 12.14 -9.58 9.81
C PHE A 539 11.44 -10.84 10.36
N GLU A 540 11.47 -11.97 9.66
CA GLU A 540 10.92 -13.22 10.21
C GLU A 540 11.81 -13.81 11.32
N PRO A 541 11.21 -14.46 12.34
CA PRO A 541 11.97 -15.19 13.34
C PRO A 541 12.93 -16.20 12.72
N ALA A 542 14.13 -16.35 13.30
CA ALA A 542 15.20 -17.19 12.74
C ALA A 542 14.77 -18.64 12.49
N HIS A 543 13.87 -19.18 13.31
CA HIS A 543 13.35 -20.55 13.17
C HIS A 543 12.32 -20.72 12.03
N GLN A 544 11.75 -19.62 11.52
CA GLN A 544 10.78 -19.63 10.41
C GLN A 544 11.44 -19.27 9.07
N ARG A 545 12.63 -18.66 9.12
CA ARG A 545 13.34 -18.23 7.91
C ARG A 545 13.79 -19.44 7.07
N PRO A 546 13.46 -19.46 5.77
CA PRO A 546 13.96 -20.49 4.87
C PRO A 546 15.48 -20.36 4.67
N PRO A 547 16.16 -21.44 4.21
CA PRO A 547 17.57 -21.38 3.83
C PRO A 547 17.83 -20.33 2.74
N ALA A 548 19.01 -19.70 2.76
CA ALA A 548 19.37 -18.65 1.79
C ALA A 548 19.22 -19.11 0.32
N ALA A 549 19.54 -20.37 0.01
CA ALA A 549 19.38 -20.95 -1.32
C ALA A 549 17.91 -20.96 -1.78
N ARG A 550 16.96 -21.21 -0.86
CA ARG A 550 15.52 -21.17 -1.13
C ARG A 550 15.04 -19.76 -1.43
N VAL A 551 15.50 -18.77 -0.66
CA VAL A 551 15.18 -17.35 -0.88
C VAL A 551 15.70 -16.89 -2.23
N GLN A 552 16.95 -17.23 -2.55
CA GLN A 552 17.55 -16.88 -3.85
C GLN A 552 16.80 -17.53 -5.01
N ARG A 553 16.30 -18.76 -4.84
CA ARG A 553 15.48 -19.44 -5.85
C ARG A 553 14.16 -18.71 -6.09
N LEU A 554 13.48 -18.27 -5.03
CA LEU A 554 12.23 -17.49 -5.14
C LEU A 554 12.47 -16.15 -5.83
N HIS A 555 13.56 -15.43 -5.49
CA HIS A 555 13.94 -14.21 -6.22
C HIS A 555 14.11 -14.47 -7.72
N ARG A 556 14.88 -15.51 -8.08
CA ARG A 556 15.06 -15.88 -9.49
C ARG A 556 13.74 -16.23 -10.16
N LEU A 557 12.85 -16.97 -9.49
CA LEU A 557 11.56 -17.34 -10.06
C LEU A 557 10.68 -16.10 -10.34
N VAL A 558 10.69 -15.10 -9.45
CA VAL A 558 10.01 -13.82 -9.65
C VAL A 558 10.63 -13.03 -10.82
N GLU A 559 11.96 -13.00 -10.93
CA GLU A 559 12.69 -12.34 -12.03
C GLU A 559 12.37 -13.01 -13.38
N GLU A 560 12.45 -14.34 -13.44
CA GLU A 560 12.18 -15.11 -14.66
C GLU A 560 10.71 -14.96 -15.09
N ALA A 561 9.75 -15.02 -14.16
CA ALA A 561 8.34 -14.81 -14.47
C ALA A 561 8.07 -13.39 -15.02
N GLY A 562 8.73 -12.37 -14.47
CA GLY A 562 8.66 -11.00 -14.97
C GLY A 562 9.26 -10.85 -16.38
N ALA A 563 10.39 -11.52 -16.65
CA ALA A 563 11.02 -11.51 -17.96
C ALA A 563 10.18 -12.21 -19.05
N VAL A 564 9.42 -13.25 -18.69
CA VAL A 564 8.53 -13.97 -19.62
C VAL A 564 7.37 -13.10 -20.10
N LEU A 565 6.80 -12.27 -19.23
CA LEU A 565 5.58 -11.51 -19.54
C LEU A 565 5.66 -10.71 -20.86
N PRO A 566 6.61 -9.76 -21.05
CA PRO A 566 6.66 -8.96 -22.26
C PRO A 566 6.94 -9.82 -23.51
N LEU A 567 7.80 -10.84 -23.38
CA LEU A 567 8.09 -11.77 -24.47
C LEU A 567 6.84 -12.57 -24.89
N LEU A 568 6.08 -13.07 -23.92
CA LEU A 568 4.89 -13.87 -24.15
C LEU A 568 3.77 -13.07 -24.82
N VAL A 569 3.57 -11.80 -24.41
CA VAL A 569 2.50 -10.95 -24.96
C VAL A 569 2.68 -10.71 -26.46
N PHE A 570 3.92 -10.55 -26.94
CA PHE A 570 4.21 -10.21 -28.34
C PHE A 570 4.79 -11.35 -29.19
N ALA A 571 5.00 -12.54 -28.62
CA ALA A 571 5.49 -13.71 -29.33
C ALA A 571 4.57 -14.09 -30.51
N GLY A 572 5.17 -14.32 -31.69
CA GLY A 572 4.44 -14.64 -32.92
C GLY A 572 3.67 -15.97 -32.81
N ASN A 573 4.35 -17.03 -32.42
CA ASN A 573 3.75 -18.31 -32.08
C ASN A 573 4.16 -18.72 -30.66
N VAL A 574 3.22 -19.22 -29.87
CA VAL A 574 3.48 -19.76 -28.53
C VAL A 574 3.21 -21.25 -28.58
N PRO A 575 4.24 -22.11 -28.43
CA PRO A 575 4.05 -23.55 -28.37
C PRO A 575 3.09 -23.91 -27.23
N GLN A 576 2.18 -24.87 -27.45
CA GLN A 576 1.28 -25.36 -26.40
C GLN A 576 2.03 -25.87 -25.17
N GLU A 577 3.25 -26.36 -25.37
CA GLU A 577 4.16 -26.78 -24.31
C GLU A 577 4.52 -25.64 -23.35
N THR A 578 4.60 -24.39 -23.83
CA THR A 578 4.85 -23.23 -22.97
C THR A 578 3.72 -23.01 -21.98
N ALA A 579 2.47 -23.09 -22.45
CA ALA A 579 1.28 -22.96 -21.59
C ALA A 579 1.22 -24.09 -20.56
N ARG A 580 1.53 -25.33 -20.97
CA ARG A 580 1.59 -26.50 -20.08
C ARG A 580 2.66 -26.36 -19.01
N ARG A 581 3.88 -25.95 -19.36
CA ARG A 581 4.98 -25.74 -18.41
C ARG A 581 4.66 -24.67 -17.38
N LEU A 582 4.09 -23.54 -17.81
CA LEU A 582 3.67 -22.46 -16.89
C LEU A 582 2.54 -22.91 -15.95
N ALA A 583 1.56 -23.66 -16.45
CA ALA A 583 0.50 -24.22 -15.63
C ALA A 583 1.02 -25.24 -14.61
N ALA A 584 1.92 -26.14 -15.03
CA ALA A 584 2.56 -27.11 -14.16
C ALA A 584 3.42 -26.41 -13.07
N ALA A 585 4.19 -25.40 -13.45
CA ALA A 585 4.97 -24.59 -12.50
C ALA A 585 4.06 -23.88 -11.49
N ALA A 586 2.91 -23.33 -11.92
CA ALA A 586 1.93 -22.72 -11.03
C ALA A 586 1.40 -23.72 -10.00
N GLU A 587 1.10 -24.96 -10.42
CA GLU A 587 0.63 -26.03 -9.54
C GLU A 587 1.71 -26.49 -8.56
N GLN A 588 2.94 -26.68 -9.04
CA GLN A 588 4.09 -27.09 -8.21
C GLN A 588 4.40 -26.04 -7.13
N VAL A 589 4.42 -24.76 -7.50
CA VAL A 589 4.63 -23.67 -6.55
C VAL A 589 3.50 -23.61 -5.53
N ALA A 590 2.26 -23.94 -5.89
CA ALA A 590 1.11 -23.96 -4.98
C ALA A 590 1.11 -25.15 -3.98
N ARG A 591 1.69 -26.32 -4.32
CA ARG A 591 1.64 -27.54 -3.48
C ARG A 591 2.42 -27.39 -2.17
N ARG A 592 1.73 -27.38 -1.02
CA ARG A 592 2.33 -27.13 0.32
C ARG A 592 3.45 -28.10 0.71
N ASP A 593 3.37 -29.38 0.34
CA ASP A 593 4.14 -30.47 0.98
C ASP A 593 5.33 -31.06 0.18
N GLY A 594 5.74 -30.47 -0.96
CA GLY A 594 6.69 -31.13 -1.87
C GLY A 594 8.10 -30.54 -2.00
N TRP A 595 8.40 -29.41 -1.34
CA TRP A 595 9.64 -28.67 -1.60
C TRP A 595 10.81 -29.18 -0.74
N GLN A 596 11.08 -30.48 -0.83
CA GLN A 596 12.24 -31.12 -0.22
C GLN A 596 13.36 -31.27 -1.25
N ALA A 597 14.53 -30.78 -0.85
CA ALA A 597 15.77 -30.76 -1.61
C ALA A 597 16.04 -32.05 -2.38
N HIS A 598 15.92 -32.01 -3.70
CA HIS A 598 16.64 -32.91 -4.59
C HIS A 598 17.49 -32.08 -5.54
N ALA A 599 18.78 -32.42 -5.56
CA ALA A 599 19.81 -31.73 -6.30
C ALA A 599 19.91 -32.26 -7.73
N GLU A 600 20.36 -31.35 -8.61
CA GLU A 600 20.94 -31.52 -9.95
C GLU A 600 20.00 -31.83 -11.12
N ALA A 601 19.80 -30.81 -11.96
CA ALA A 601 19.34 -30.94 -13.34
C ALA A 601 20.47 -30.57 -14.31
N SER A 602 20.68 -31.44 -15.29
CA SER A 602 21.63 -31.34 -16.40
C SER A 602 21.09 -30.43 -17.51
N ALA A 603 21.91 -29.46 -17.93
CA ALA A 603 21.57 -28.52 -19.01
C ALA A 603 22.01 -29.04 -20.40
N THR A 604 21.18 -28.80 -21.42
CA THR A 604 21.54 -28.91 -22.85
C THR A 604 21.23 -27.59 -23.55
N PRO A 605 22.08 -27.08 -24.47
CA PRO A 605 21.89 -25.76 -25.08
C PRO A 605 21.34 -25.83 -26.52
N GLY A 606 20.52 -24.83 -26.93
CA GLY A 606 20.42 -24.46 -28.35
C GLY A 606 19.26 -23.55 -28.80
N GLY A 607 19.60 -22.35 -29.33
CA GLY A 607 19.09 -21.81 -30.61
C GLY A 607 18.15 -20.59 -30.61
N GLU A 608 18.68 -19.41 -30.97
CA GLU A 608 18.20 -18.00 -30.83
C GLU A 608 16.75 -17.60 -31.23
N ALA A 609 16.31 -16.51 -30.57
CA ALA A 609 15.07 -15.70 -30.68
C ALA A 609 13.74 -16.38 -30.29
N THR A 610 13.45 -17.58 -30.80
CA THR A 610 12.45 -18.51 -30.20
C THR A 610 13.00 -19.12 -28.90
N ASP A 611 14.31 -19.04 -28.73
CA ASP A 611 15.11 -19.48 -27.57
C ASP A 611 14.83 -18.70 -26.28
N ALA A 612 14.52 -17.42 -26.34
CA ALA A 612 14.45 -16.61 -25.11
C ALA A 612 13.25 -17.02 -24.26
N LEU A 613 12.05 -17.07 -24.88
CA LEU A 613 10.83 -17.51 -24.20
C LEU A 613 10.95 -18.97 -23.75
N ALA A 614 11.49 -19.86 -24.59
CA ALA A 614 11.71 -21.26 -24.24
C ALA A 614 12.68 -21.42 -23.06
N ARG A 615 13.84 -20.74 -23.08
CA ARG A 615 14.82 -20.78 -22.00
C ARG A 615 14.28 -20.22 -20.69
N HIS A 616 13.56 -19.10 -20.71
CA HIS A 616 12.96 -18.54 -19.50
C HIS A 616 11.89 -19.48 -18.93
N THR A 617 11.07 -20.10 -19.79
CA THR A 617 10.03 -21.04 -19.35
C THR A 617 10.59 -22.37 -18.85
N GLU A 618 11.72 -22.85 -19.40
CA GLU A 618 12.49 -23.97 -18.85
C GLU A 618 13.09 -23.64 -17.49
N ARG A 619 13.73 -22.48 -17.36
CA ARG A 619 14.25 -22.04 -16.05
C ARG A 619 13.15 -21.93 -15.01
N ILE A 620 11.97 -21.43 -15.37
CA ILE A 620 10.81 -21.40 -14.48
C ILE A 620 10.41 -22.82 -14.05
N ALA A 621 10.34 -23.77 -14.99
CA ALA A 621 10.02 -25.16 -14.69
C ALA A 621 11.07 -25.79 -13.76
N ASP A 622 12.36 -25.60 -14.03
CA ASP A 622 13.46 -26.11 -13.19
C ASP A 622 13.44 -25.51 -11.78
N LEU A 623 13.15 -24.21 -11.67
CA LEU A 623 13.05 -23.51 -10.40
C LEU A 623 11.78 -23.90 -9.61
N ALA A 624 10.71 -24.35 -10.29
CA ALA A 624 9.44 -24.73 -9.69
C ALA A 624 9.34 -26.23 -9.33
N ALA A 625 10.04 -27.11 -10.06
CA ALA A 625 9.95 -28.56 -9.96
C ALA A 625 10.59 -29.19 -8.71
N VAL A 626 11.33 -28.39 -7.92
CA VAL A 626 12.10 -28.81 -6.74
C VAL A 626 11.74 -27.91 -5.60
#